data_AF-A0AAN5DDY8-F1
#
_entry.id   AF-A0AAN5DDY8-F1
#
_cell.length_a   1.000
_cell.length_b   1.000
_cell.length_c   1.000
_cell.angle_alpha   90.00
_cell.angle_beta   90.00
_cell.angle_gamma   90.00
#
_symmetry.space_group_name_H-M   'P 1'
#
loop_
_entity.id
_entity.type
_entity.pdbx_description
1 polymer ?
#
loop_
_entity_poly.entity_id
_entity_poly.type
_entity_poly.pdbx_seq_one_letter_code
_entity_poly.pdbx_strand_id
1 'polypeptide(L)'
;VRDAADLPSLIFRPSIIGGIWKDGIPGWADAFQGISAMLAALGTGAIARLPLDLRARLDAIPVDIVSSSMIACAAYRLSTGSNRTVPIVHCNSSTLNPFIFGNVRPSAIE
;
A
#
# COMPACT_ATOMS: atom_id res chain seq x y z
N VAL A 1 -4.45 -22.88 1.84
CA VAL A 1 -2.98 -23.09 1.90
C VAL A 1 -2.59 -24.53 1.57
N ARG A 2 -3.32 -25.54 2.05
CA ARG A 2 -3.04 -26.96 1.73
C ARG A 2 -3.07 -27.27 0.23
N ASP A 3 -3.99 -26.65 -0.52
CA ASP A 3 -4.13 -26.86 -1.98
C ASP A 3 -3.07 -26.14 -2.82
N ALA A 4 -2.34 -25.19 -2.22
CA ALA A 4 -1.32 -24.39 -2.88
C ALA A 4 0.12 -24.89 -2.58
N ALA A 5 0.25 -25.97 -1.79
CA ALA A 5 1.52 -26.51 -1.32
C ALA A 5 2.38 -27.08 -2.46
N ASP A 6 1.75 -27.59 -3.51
CA ASP A 6 2.42 -28.15 -4.68
C ASP A 6 2.61 -27.13 -5.83
N LEU A 7 2.16 -25.89 -5.62
CA LEU A 7 2.32 -24.78 -6.55
C LEU A 7 3.48 -23.86 -6.11
N PRO A 8 4.24 -23.25 -7.04
CA PRO A 8 5.21 -22.21 -6.73
C PRO A 8 4.48 -20.90 -6.36
N SER A 9 3.73 -20.93 -5.26
CA SER A 9 2.88 -19.86 -4.77
C SER A 9 3.47 -19.18 -3.54
N LEU A 10 3.06 -17.93 -3.29
CA LEU A 10 3.37 -17.15 -2.10
C LEU A 10 2.19 -16.25 -1.75
N ILE A 11 2.07 -15.84 -0.49
CA ILE A 11 1.06 -14.89 -0.03
C ILE A 11 1.72 -13.52 0.07
N PHE A 12 1.32 -12.59 -0.81
CA PHE A 12 1.81 -11.22 -0.79
C PHE A 12 0.80 -10.31 -0.09
N ARG A 13 1.24 -9.60 0.96
CA ARG A 13 0.39 -8.75 1.81
C ARG A 13 0.90 -7.30 1.80
N PRO A 14 0.39 -6.45 0.89
CA PRO A 14 0.70 -5.02 0.92
C PRO A 14 -0.04 -4.31 2.05
N SER A 15 0.45 -3.13 2.46
CA SER A 15 -0.32 -2.15 3.25
C SER A 15 -1.26 -1.34 2.34
N ILE A 16 -1.74 -0.18 2.77
CA ILE A 16 -2.67 0.64 1.98
C ILE A 16 -1.95 1.10 0.72
N ILE A 17 -2.43 0.70 -0.46
CA ILE A 17 -1.79 1.06 -1.72
C ILE A 17 -2.15 2.49 -2.09
N GLY A 18 -1.13 3.33 -2.27
CA GLY A 18 -1.26 4.71 -2.73
C GLY A 18 -0.87 4.88 -4.20
N GLY A 19 -0.93 6.12 -4.68
CA GLY A 19 -0.55 6.46 -6.07
C GLY A 19 0.94 6.23 -6.37
N ILE A 20 1.29 6.34 -7.65
CA ILE A 20 2.68 6.18 -8.15
C ILE A 20 3.62 7.18 -7.46
N TRP A 21 4.82 6.74 -7.11
CA TRP A 21 5.86 7.62 -6.58
C TRP A 21 6.84 8.12 -7.67
N LYS A 22 7.39 7.21 -8.47
CA LYS A 22 8.49 7.49 -9.42
C LYS A 22 8.33 6.91 -10.82
N ASP A 23 7.78 5.71 -10.96
CA ASP A 23 7.80 5.00 -12.26
C ASP A 23 6.66 5.43 -13.21
N GLY A 24 6.23 6.70 -13.14
CA GLY A 24 5.11 7.23 -13.91
C GLY A 24 4.71 8.64 -13.50
N ILE A 25 3.41 8.96 -13.63
CA ILE A 25 2.86 10.25 -13.19
C ILE A 25 2.73 10.23 -11.66
N PRO A 26 3.48 11.05 -10.90
CA PRO A 26 3.42 11.02 -9.44
C PRO A 26 2.00 11.29 -8.92
N GLY A 27 1.53 10.46 -7.99
CA GLY A 27 0.20 10.54 -7.42
C GLY A 27 -0.91 9.90 -8.27
N TRP A 28 -0.60 9.40 -9.47
CA TRP A 28 -1.59 8.71 -10.30
C TRP A 28 -2.03 7.39 -9.65
N ALA A 29 -3.33 7.11 -9.74
CA ALA A 29 -3.96 5.86 -9.35
C ALA A 29 -5.00 5.48 -10.42
N ASP A 30 -5.23 4.18 -10.61
CA ASP A 30 -6.19 3.63 -11.57
C ASP A 30 -7.65 3.90 -11.14
N ALA A 31 -7.89 3.92 -9.83
CA ALA A 31 -9.20 4.23 -9.26
C ALA A 31 -9.08 5.05 -7.97
N PHE A 32 -10.03 5.98 -7.77
CA PHE A 32 -10.24 6.62 -6.48
C PHE A 32 -10.91 5.63 -5.54
N GLN A 33 -10.10 4.85 -4.82
CA GLN A 33 -10.57 3.90 -3.81
C GLN A 33 -9.86 4.13 -2.48
N GLY A 34 -10.52 3.71 -1.39
CA GLY A 34 -9.99 3.79 -0.04
C GLY A 34 -9.59 5.21 0.36
N ILE A 35 -8.31 5.39 0.69
CA ILE A 35 -7.81 6.66 1.23
C ILE A 35 -7.81 7.79 0.20
N SER A 36 -7.55 7.49 -1.08
CA SER A 36 -7.57 8.50 -2.13
C SER A 36 -8.97 9.06 -2.34
N ALA A 37 -10.00 8.21 -2.31
CA ALA A 37 -11.40 8.63 -2.37
C ALA A 37 -11.79 9.44 -1.13
N MET A 38 -11.35 9.00 0.05
CA MET A 38 -11.59 9.69 1.32
C MET A 38 -11.02 11.10 1.32
N LEU A 39 -9.77 11.27 0.86
CA LEU A 39 -9.11 12.57 0.74
C LEU A 39 -9.79 13.47 -0.31
N ALA A 40 -10.17 12.90 -1.45
CA ALA A 40 -10.90 13.64 -2.49
C ALA A 40 -12.27 14.13 -2.00
N ALA A 41 -13.00 13.29 -1.26
CA ALA A 41 -14.28 13.67 -0.65
C ALA A 41 -14.12 14.77 0.40
N LEU A 42 -12.99 14.80 1.12
CA LEU A 42 -12.66 15.88 2.03
C LEU A 42 -12.35 17.18 1.28
N GLY A 43 -11.49 17.12 0.27
CA GLY A 43 -11.08 18.30 -0.51
C GLY A 43 -12.21 18.92 -1.33
N THR A 44 -13.19 18.11 -1.75
CA THR A 44 -14.40 18.59 -2.44
C THR A 44 -15.49 19.09 -1.49
N GLY A 45 -15.33 18.90 -0.18
CA GLY A 45 -16.34 19.21 0.83
C GLY A 45 -17.53 18.24 0.86
N ALA A 46 -17.50 17.15 0.09
CA ALA A 46 -18.51 16.10 0.13
C ALA A 46 -18.57 15.40 1.50
N ILE A 47 -17.42 15.33 2.19
CA ILE A 47 -17.33 14.94 3.60
C ILE A 47 -16.80 16.13 4.40
N ALA A 48 -17.58 16.59 5.38
CA ALA A 48 -17.20 17.74 6.20
C ALA A 48 -16.19 17.40 7.30
N ARG A 49 -16.18 16.15 7.81
CA ARG A 49 -15.33 15.71 8.92
C ARG A 49 -14.99 14.23 8.80
N LEU A 50 -13.74 13.88 9.10
CA LEU A 50 -13.30 12.50 9.25
C LEU A 50 -13.06 12.16 10.73
N PRO A 51 -13.67 11.10 11.28
CA PRO A 51 -13.30 10.58 12.59
C PRO A 51 -11.94 9.88 12.46
N LEU A 52 -10.87 10.63 12.77
CA LEU A 52 -9.51 10.18 12.61
C LEU A 52 -8.71 10.51 13.87
N ASP A 53 -7.94 9.55 14.37
CA ASP A 53 -6.91 9.82 15.36
C ASP A 53 -5.69 10.45 14.68
N LEU A 54 -5.43 11.73 14.99
CA LEU A 54 -4.30 12.48 14.44
C LEU A 54 -2.93 11.93 14.84
N ARG A 55 -2.88 11.03 15.85
CA ARG A 55 -1.69 10.32 16.28
C ARG A 55 -1.54 8.95 15.62
N ALA A 56 -2.57 8.47 14.92
CA ALA A 56 -2.51 7.20 14.23
C ALA A 56 -1.48 7.25 13.11
N ARG A 57 -0.71 6.17 12.98
CA ARG A 57 0.23 5.97 11.88
C ARG A 57 -0.51 5.32 10.72
N LEU A 58 -0.54 6.03 9.61
CA LEU A 58 -1.04 5.50 8.35
C LEU A 58 0.14 4.92 7.57
N ASP A 59 0.08 3.61 7.31
CA ASP A 59 1.05 2.90 6.47
C ASP A 59 0.51 2.79 5.05
N ALA A 60 0.97 3.70 4.19
CA ALA A 60 0.66 3.72 2.78
C ALA A 60 1.91 3.40 1.96
N ILE A 61 1.78 2.50 1.00
CA ILE A 61 2.86 2.09 0.10
C ILE A 61 2.52 2.44 -1.36
N PRO A 62 3.42 3.10 -2.10
CA PRO A 62 3.21 3.42 -3.51
C PRO A 62 3.01 2.18 -4.39
N VAL A 63 2.11 2.28 -5.38
CA VAL A 63 1.75 1.17 -6.28
C VAL A 63 2.92 0.65 -7.14
N ASP A 64 3.86 1.52 -7.50
CA ASP A 64 5.07 1.17 -8.25
C ASP A 64 6.03 0.31 -7.40
N ILE A 65 6.18 0.62 -6.11
CA ILE A 65 6.93 -0.20 -5.17
C ILE A 65 6.25 -1.56 -4.98
N VAL A 66 4.93 -1.58 -4.83
CA VAL A 66 4.15 -2.82 -4.71
C VAL A 66 4.34 -3.72 -5.93
N SER A 67 4.25 -3.14 -7.13
CA SER A 67 4.38 -3.87 -8.39
C SER A 67 5.79 -4.46 -8.55
N SER A 68 6.82 -3.65 -8.31
CA SER A 68 8.22 -4.09 -8.34
C SER A 68 8.51 -5.17 -7.29
N SER A 69 7.97 -5.02 -6.09
CA SER A 69 8.13 -5.99 -5.01
C SER A 69 7.42 -7.31 -5.33
N MET A 70 6.24 -7.26 -5.96
CA MET A 70 5.51 -8.45 -6.36
C MET A 70 6.29 -9.27 -7.39
N ILE A 71 6.87 -8.62 -8.40
CA ILE A 71 7.73 -9.26 -9.41
C ILE A 71 8.96 -9.89 -8.73
N ALA A 72 9.62 -9.16 -7.83
CA ALA A 72 10.76 -9.67 -7.07
C ALA A 72 10.39 -10.89 -6.21
N CYS A 73 9.21 -10.88 -5.57
CA CYS A 73 8.71 -12.01 -4.79
C CYS A 73 8.44 -13.23 -5.67
N ALA A 74 7.86 -13.04 -6.86
CA ALA A 74 7.64 -14.12 -7.81
C ALA A 74 8.97 -14.75 -8.26
N ALA A 75 9.96 -13.93 -8.59
CA ALA A 75 11.31 -14.40 -8.93
C ALA A 75 11.97 -15.15 -7.77
N TYR A 76 11.84 -14.63 -6.54
CA TYR A 76 12.32 -15.30 -5.33
C TYR A 76 11.66 -16.68 -5.10
N ARG A 77 10.34 -16.79 -5.34
CA ARG A 77 9.64 -18.07 -5.18
C ARG A 77 10.06 -19.08 -6.26
N LEU A 78 10.33 -18.63 -7.48
CA LEU A 78 10.87 -19.48 -8.53
C LEU A 78 12.28 -20.00 -8.20
N SER A 79 13.15 -19.16 -7.61
CA SER A 79 14.53 -19.55 -7.28
C SER A 79 14.67 -20.43 -6.05
N THR A 80 13.72 -20.37 -5.11
CA THR A 80 13.73 -21.16 -3.86
C THR A 80 13.13 -22.56 -3.98
N GLY A 81 12.59 -22.93 -5.15
CA GLY A 81 12.05 -24.26 -5.43
C GLY A 81 10.77 -24.61 -4.66
N SER A 82 10.29 -25.85 -4.82
CA SER A 82 9.08 -26.36 -4.15
C SER A 82 9.37 -26.70 -2.67
N ASN A 83 9.59 -25.68 -1.85
CA ASN A 83 9.39 -25.84 -0.42
C ASN A 83 7.88 -26.01 -0.17
N ARG A 84 7.47 -27.03 0.60
CA ARG A 84 6.05 -27.36 0.90
C ARG A 84 5.35 -26.25 1.71
N THR A 85 6.11 -25.26 2.17
CA THR A 85 5.60 -24.11 2.90
C THR A 85 5.35 -22.95 1.95
N VAL A 86 4.18 -22.32 2.05
CA VAL A 86 3.82 -21.14 1.27
C VAL A 86 4.35 -19.91 2.02
N PRO A 87 5.37 -19.20 1.51
CA PRO A 87 5.93 -18.05 2.20
C PRO A 87 4.92 -16.89 2.21
N ILE A 88 4.94 -16.13 3.31
CA ILE A 88 4.15 -14.90 3.46
C ILE A 88 5.11 -13.73 3.41
N VAL A 89 4.91 -12.83 2.45
CA VAL A 89 5.72 -11.62 2.28
C VAL A 89 4.86 -10.39 2.55
N HIS A 90 5.32 -9.55 3.46
CA HIS A 90 4.69 -8.27 3.77
C HIS A 90 5.41 -7.16 3.00
N CYS A 91 4.64 -6.33 2.29
CA CYS A 91 5.15 -5.19 1.52
C CYS A 91 4.57 -3.91 2.11
N ASN A 92 5.30 -3.28 3.02
CA ASN A 92 4.81 -2.12 3.75
C ASN A 92 5.96 -1.22 4.21
N SER A 93 5.63 0.01 4.58
CA SER A 93 6.59 0.96 5.15
C SER A 93 6.70 0.83 6.67
N SER A 94 5.68 0.22 7.32
CA SER A 94 5.59 0.02 8.76
C SER A 94 5.94 1.31 9.52
N THR A 95 7.00 1.29 10.34
CA THR A 95 7.47 2.43 11.11
C THR A 95 8.57 3.24 10.43
N LEU A 96 9.02 2.86 9.23
CA LEU A 96 10.13 3.52 8.53
C LEU A 96 9.69 4.82 7.85
N ASN A 97 8.45 4.90 7.36
CA ASN A 97 7.89 6.11 6.77
C ASN A 97 6.41 6.31 7.12
N PRO A 98 6.07 6.46 8.42
CA PRO A 98 4.68 6.57 8.84
C PRO A 98 4.11 7.93 8.45
N PHE A 99 3.00 7.93 7.71
CA PHE A 99 2.23 9.14 7.50
C PHE A 99 1.38 9.42 8.75
N ILE A 100 1.52 10.62 9.31
CA ILE A 100 0.79 11.04 10.51
C ILE A 100 0.00 12.29 10.14
N PHE A 101 -1.32 12.18 10.18
CA PHE A 101 -2.21 13.28 9.79
C PHE A 101 -2.02 14.53 10.65
N GLY A 102 -1.67 14.39 11.93
CA GLY A 102 -1.35 15.53 12.81
C GLY A 102 -0.15 16.37 12.37
N ASN A 103 0.70 15.86 11.47
CA ASN A 103 1.88 16.59 10.96
C ASN A 103 1.60 17.34 9.64
N VAL A 104 0.41 17.19 9.04
CA VAL A 104 0.03 17.90 7.83
C VAL A 104 -0.28 19.35 8.19
N ARG A 105 0.47 20.30 7.62
CA ARG A 105 0.28 21.74 7.89
C ARG A 105 -1.06 22.21 7.32
N PRO A 106 -1.82 23.07 8.03
CA PRO A 106 -3.12 23.58 7.57
C PRO A 106 -3.08 24.31 6.22
N SER A 107 -1.92 24.87 5.83
CA SER A 107 -1.74 25.64 4.59
C SER A 107 -1.84 24.83 3.29
N ALA A 108 -2.08 23.52 3.37
CA ALA A 108 -2.31 22.64 2.21
C ALA A 108 -3.81 22.34 1.98
N ILE A 109 -4.69 22.95 2.78
CA ILE A 109 -6.15 22.74 2.77
C ILE A 109 -6.91 24.08 2.59
N GLU A 110 -6.20 25.16 2.25
CA GLU A 110 -6.77 26.43 1.77
C GLU A 110 -6.68 26.52 0.24
#